data_AF-A0A0D6L6N0-F1
#
_entry.id   AF-A0A0D6L6N0-F1
#
_cell.length_a   1.000
_cell.length_b   1.000
_cell.length_c   1.000
_cell.angle_alpha   90.00
_cell.angle_beta   90.00
_cell.angle_gamma   90.00
#
_symmetry.space_group_name_H-M   'P 1'
#
loop_
_entity.id
_entity.type
_entity.pdbx_description
1 polymer ?
#
loop_
_entity_poly.entity_id
_entity_poly.type
_entity_poly.pdbx_seq_one_letter_code
_entity_poly.pdbx_strand_id
1 'polypeptide(L)'
;MEKVKNATANGIRKILDRTGLKKIHDKFLRMKGKILKTLQLSPKMLESLNERLNPAGCGAILNAKTEFQTLRDVIGEGGDTTEYFVKCHYWIQSPPGTRIEVKLESLTHGFAVDGCTYEGIEIKANHDHKLTGYRFCAPEDAGMVLRSQGSNLVPIITYTRTARTETVLQYRYLNH
;
A
#
# COMPACT_ATOMS: atom_id res chain seq x y z
N MET A 1 37.96 -38.31 -25.16
CA MET A 1 36.63 -37.64 -25.11
C MET A 1 36.83 -36.14 -25.29
N GLU A 2 37.03 -35.66 -26.52
CA GLU A 2 37.37 -34.24 -26.76
C GLU A 2 36.59 -33.57 -27.90
N LYS A 3 35.70 -34.30 -28.59
CA LYS A 3 34.91 -33.76 -29.71
C LYS A 3 33.53 -33.21 -29.32
N VAL A 4 33.11 -33.33 -28.06
CA VAL A 4 31.73 -32.96 -27.63
C VAL A 4 31.66 -31.60 -26.91
N LYS A 5 32.79 -31.01 -26.48
CA LYS A 5 32.77 -29.72 -25.74
C LYS A 5 32.78 -28.47 -26.65
N ASN A 6 33.20 -28.58 -27.92
CA ASN A 6 33.30 -27.43 -28.83
C ASN A 6 32.06 -27.16 -29.69
N ALA A 7 31.14 -28.12 -29.81
CA ALA A 7 29.91 -27.93 -30.58
C ALA A 7 28.89 -27.01 -29.87
N THR A 8 28.85 -27.07 -28.54
CA THR A 8 27.85 -26.36 -27.72
C THR A 8 28.20 -24.88 -27.51
N ALA A 9 29.49 -24.55 -27.35
CA ALA A 9 29.95 -23.17 -27.17
C ALA A 9 29.80 -22.32 -28.46
N ASN A 10 30.05 -22.92 -29.63
CA ASN A 10 29.87 -22.24 -30.91
C ASN A 10 28.39 -22.08 -31.29
N GLY A 11 27.51 -23.00 -30.90
CA GLY A 11 26.06 -22.89 -31.10
C GLY A 11 25.43 -21.74 -30.30
N ILE A 12 25.84 -21.58 -29.03
CA ILE A 12 25.36 -20.49 -28.15
C ILE A 12 25.92 -19.13 -28.61
N ARG A 13 27.19 -19.07 -29.05
CA ARG A 13 27.77 -17.86 -29.68
C ARG A 13 27.03 -17.44 -30.95
N LYS A 14 26.60 -18.40 -31.80
CA LYS A 14 25.80 -18.13 -33.01
C LYS A 14 24.38 -17.62 -32.69
N ILE A 15 23.80 -18.06 -31.57
CA ILE A 15 22.49 -17.60 -31.10
C ILE A 15 22.56 -16.21 -30.44
N LEU A 16 23.73 -15.84 -29.89
CA LEU A 16 24.02 -14.51 -29.35
C LEU A 16 24.46 -13.49 -30.42
N ASP A 17 24.83 -13.93 -31.62
CA ASP A 17 25.17 -13.05 -32.75
C ASP A 17 23.93 -12.56 -33.52
N ARG A 18 22.83 -12.35 -32.80
CA ARG A 18 21.59 -11.82 -33.39
C ARG A 18 21.76 -10.32 -33.54
N THR A 19 22.24 -9.90 -34.70
CA THR A 19 21.91 -8.60 -35.29
C THR A 19 20.44 -8.22 -35.05
N GLY A 20 19.52 -9.18 -35.03
CA GLY A 20 18.12 -9.00 -34.59
C GLY A 20 17.92 -8.53 -33.14
N LEU A 21 18.64 -9.07 -32.15
CA LEU A 21 18.55 -8.64 -30.74
C LEU A 21 19.16 -7.26 -30.54
N LYS A 22 20.32 -6.98 -31.16
CA LYS A 22 20.90 -5.64 -31.18
C LYS A 22 19.96 -4.63 -31.84
N LYS A 23 19.33 -5.00 -32.96
CA LYS A 23 18.35 -4.17 -33.67
C LYS A 23 17.08 -3.93 -32.85
N ILE A 24 16.63 -4.91 -32.06
CA ILE A 24 15.51 -4.75 -31.12
C ILE A 24 15.91 -3.83 -29.96
N HIS A 25 17.11 -4.01 -29.39
CA HIS A 25 17.65 -3.15 -28.33
C HIS A 25 17.80 -1.70 -28.82
N ASP A 26 18.36 -1.49 -30.00
CA ASP A 26 18.49 -0.18 -30.65
C ASP A 26 17.13 0.44 -30.95
N LYS A 27 16.14 -0.38 -31.36
CA LYS A 27 14.75 0.07 -31.56
C LYS A 27 14.12 0.49 -30.23
N PHE A 28 14.36 -0.26 -29.15
CA PHE A 28 13.88 0.08 -27.81
C PHE A 28 14.54 1.36 -27.28
N LEU A 29 15.86 1.53 -27.48
CA LEU A 29 16.59 2.77 -27.15
C LEU A 29 16.05 3.97 -27.93
N ARG A 30 15.80 3.81 -29.24
CA ARG A 30 15.19 4.85 -30.09
C ARG A 30 13.74 5.17 -29.71
N MET A 31 13.01 4.19 -29.19
CA MET A 31 11.64 4.35 -28.72
C MET A 31 11.56 4.79 -27.25
N LYS A 32 12.64 4.70 -26.46
CA LYS A 32 12.66 5.02 -25.02
C LYS A 32 12.08 6.41 -24.74
N GLY A 33 12.47 7.41 -25.52
CA GLY A 33 11.94 8.78 -25.37
C GLY A 33 10.45 8.89 -25.70
N LYS A 34 9.97 8.14 -26.71
CA LYS A 34 8.54 8.08 -27.06
C LYS A 34 7.73 7.34 -26.00
N ILE A 35 8.26 6.22 -25.50
CA ILE A 35 7.66 5.44 -24.42
C ILE A 35 7.59 6.27 -23.14
N LEU A 36 8.67 6.96 -22.75
CA LEU A 36 8.66 7.89 -21.62
C LEU A 36 7.61 8.99 -21.81
N LYS A 37 7.47 9.54 -23.02
CA LYS A 37 6.47 10.58 -23.31
C LYS A 37 5.03 10.05 -23.32
N THR A 38 4.82 8.79 -23.67
CA THR A 38 3.52 8.10 -23.59
C THR A 38 3.19 7.66 -22.15
N LEU A 39 4.19 7.31 -21.35
CA LEU A 39 4.05 6.98 -19.92
C LEU A 39 3.96 8.23 -19.04
N GLN A 40 4.44 9.38 -19.52
CA GLN A 40 4.25 10.66 -18.88
C GLN A 40 2.75 10.98 -18.85
N LEU A 41 2.24 11.17 -17.63
CA LEU A 41 0.87 11.61 -17.42
C LEU A 41 0.67 12.94 -18.15
N SER A 42 -0.44 13.05 -18.88
CA SER A 42 -0.84 14.35 -19.43
C SER A 42 -1.09 15.32 -18.28
N PRO A 43 -0.93 16.65 -18.47
CA PRO A 43 -1.22 17.61 -17.43
C PRO A 43 -2.62 17.45 -16.84
N LYS A 44 -3.63 17.10 -17.64
CA LYS A 44 -4.99 16.81 -17.17
C LYS A 44 -5.10 15.53 -16.34
N MET A 45 -4.35 14.48 -16.70
CA MET A 45 -4.31 13.26 -15.89
C MET A 45 -3.49 13.45 -14.63
N LEU A 46 -2.43 14.26 -14.67
CA LEU A 46 -1.65 14.62 -13.49
C LEU A 46 -2.47 15.51 -12.56
N GLU A 47 -3.25 16.45 -13.11
CA GLU A 47 -4.19 17.29 -12.35
C GLU A 47 -5.29 16.43 -11.76
N SER A 48 -5.96 15.56 -12.55
CA SER A 48 -6.98 14.66 -12.01
C SER A 48 -6.40 13.65 -11.02
N LEU A 49 -5.16 13.21 -11.22
CA LEU A 49 -4.44 12.38 -10.25
C LEU A 49 -4.17 13.18 -8.99
N ASN A 50 -3.71 14.43 -9.09
CA ASN A 50 -3.48 15.31 -7.96
C ASN A 50 -4.77 15.69 -7.25
N GLU A 51 -5.90 15.92 -7.93
CA GLU A 51 -7.21 16.13 -7.30
C GLU A 51 -7.68 14.87 -6.56
N ARG A 52 -7.39 13.68 -7.09
CA ARG A 52 -7.71 12.39 -6.43
C ARG A 52 -6.73 12.05 -5.30
N LEU A 53 -5.46 12.48 -5.41
CA LEU A 53 -4.37 12.23 -4.45
C LEU A 53 -4.20 13.36 -3.43
N ASN A 54 -4.84 14.49 -3.65
CA ASN A 54 -5.09 15.56 -2.69
C ASN A 54 -6.52 15.33 -2.20
N PRO A 55 -6.79 14.23 -1.45
CA PRO A 55 -8.08 14.13 -0.80
C PRO A 55 -8.21 15.41 0.03
N ALA A 56 -9.40 15.99 0.09
CA ALA A 56 -9.71 17.07 1.02
C ALA A 56 -9.65 16.58 2.50
N GLY A 57 -8.75 15.65 2.82
CA GLY A 57 -8.71 14.85 4.02
C GLY A 57 -7.27 14.51 4.43
N CYS A 58 -7.19 13.92 5.62
CA CYS A 58 -5.97 13.59 6.32
C CYS A 58 -5.38 12.23 5.88
N GLY A 59 -4.16 11.94 6.33
CA GLY A 59 -3.47 10.69 6.02
C GLY A 59 -2.00 10.89 5.67
N ALA A 60 -1.28 9.78 5.49
CA ALA A 60 0.12 9.80 5.07
C ALA A 60 0.58 8.44 4.56
N ILE A 61 1.65 8.44 3.76
CA ILE A 61 2.45 7.23 3.49
C ILE A 61 3.44 7.08 4.65
N LEU A 62 3.43 5.91 5.29
CA LEU A 62 4.26 5.59 6.45
C LEU A 62 5.26 4.50 6.08
N ASN A 63 6.54 4.82 6.11
CA ASN A 63 7.60 3.82 5.91
C ASN A 63 7.84 3.08 7.22
N ALA A 64 7.49 1.79 7.26
CA ALA A 64 7.74 0.93 8.40
C ALA A 64 9.23 0.61 8.54
N LYS A 65 9.66 0.39 9.79
CA LYS A 65 10.97 -0.15 10.17
C LYS A 65 10.80 -1.51 10.86
N THR A 66 11.91 -2.17 11.18
CA THR A 66 11.94 -3.37 12.00
C THR A 66 11.51 -3.11 13.44
N GLU A 67 11.72 -1.89 13.93
CA GLU A 67 11.28 -1.44 15.25
C GLU A 67 9.83 -0.98 15.21
N PHE A 68 9.14 -1.09 16.35
CA PHE A 68 7.78 -0.56 16.46
C PHE A 68 7.77 0.96 16.32
N GLN A 69 6.92 1.42 15.41
CA GLN A 69 6.53 2.81 15.22
C GLN A 69 5.08 2.99 15.65
N THR A 70 4.72 4.20 16.06
CA THR A 70 3.35 4.53 16.46
C THR A 70 2.70 5.44 15.43
N LEU A 71 1.47 5.11 15.04
CA LEU A 71 0.55 6.02 14.38
C LEU A 71 -0.51 6.42 15.41
N ARG A 72 -0.63 7.72 15.68
CA ARG A 72 -1.73 8.31 16.44
C ARG A 72 -2.50 9.20 15.48
N ASP A 73 -3.79 8.91 15.32
CA ASP A 73 -4.69 9.72 14.52
C ASP A 73 -5.86 10.18 15.37
N VAL A 74 -6.28 11.43 15.19
CA VAL A 74 -7.43 12.04 15.85
C VAL A 74 -8.28 12.68 14.77
N ILE A 75 -9.47 12.13 14.56
CA ILE A 75 -10.36 12.52 13.48
C ILE A 75 -11.74 12.90 14.02
N GLY A 76 -12.42 13.82 13.34
CA GLY A 76 -13.73 14.32 13.73
C GLY A 76 -13.64 15.50 14.70
N GLU A 77 -14.59 16.43 14.57
CA GLU A 77 -14.67 17.62 15.43
C GLU A 77 -15.54 17.37 16.67
N GLY A 78 -16.31 16.27 16.68
CA GLY A 78 -17.33 15.96 17.69
C GLY A 78 -18.64 16.70 17.43
N GLY A 79 -19.76 16.14 17.89
CA GLY A 79 -21.10 16.72 17.70
C GLY A 79 -22.12 15.70 17.20
N ASP A 80 -23.14 16.20 16.51
CA ASP A 80 -24.21 15.37 15.96
C ASP A 80 -23.71 14.46 14.83
N THR A 81 -24.41 13.34 14.62
CA THR A 81 -24.10 12.41 13.53
C THR A 81 -24.29 13.10 12.18
N THR A 82 -23.26 13.10 11.35
CA THR A 82 -23.30 13.60 9.97
C THR A 82 -23.64 12.47 8.99
N GLU A 83 -24.23 12.83 7.85
CA GLU A 83 -24.48 11.87 6.76
C GLU A 83 -23.17 11.32 6.17
N TYR A 84 -22.13 12.15 6.15
CA TYR A 84 -20.82 11.83 5.59
C TYR A 84 -19.83 11.42 6.67
N PHE A 85 -18.96 10.47 6.32
CA PHE A 85 -17.80 10.14 7.14
C PHE A 85 -16.65 11.11 6.83
N VAL A 86 -16.02 11.60 7.89
CA VAL A 86 -14.65 12.08 7.83
C VAL A 86 -13.74 10.85 7.83
N LYS A 87 -12.73 10.84 6.94
CA LYS A 87 -11.79 9.71 6.82
C LYS A 87 -10.35 10.22 6.69
N CYS A 88 -9.42 9.54 7.34
CA CYS A 88 -8.00 9.65 7.03
C CYS A 88 -7.51 8.36 6.38
N HIS A 89 -6.65 8.49 5.37
CA HIS A 89 -6.12 7.35 4.63
C HIS A 89 -4.61 7.25 4.81
N TYR A 90 -4.15 6.20 5.50
CA TYR A 90 -2.73 5.92 5.67
C TYR A 90 -2.30 4.70 4.87
N TRP A 91 -1.05 4.71 4.41
CA TRP A 91 -0.46 3.62 3.66
C TRP A 91 0.85 3.21 4.33
N ILE A 92 0.82 2.14 5.13
CA ILE A 92 2.03 1.61 5.74
C ILE A 92 2.74 0.76 4.69
N GLN A 93 3.97 1.10 4.33
CA GLN A 93 4.76 0.38 3.35
C GLN A 93 6.11 -0.05 3.91
N SER A 94 6.63 -1.15 3.37
CA SER A 94 7.89 -1.77 3.77
C SER A 94 8.65 -2.28 2.53
N PRO A 95 9.94 -2.64 2.63
CA PRO A 95 10.69 -3.17 1.50
C PRO A 95 10.03 -4.40 0.84
N PRO A 96 10.32 -4.69 -0.44
CA PRO A 96 9.83 -5.93 -1.06
C PRO A 96 10.33 -7.16 -0.31
N GLY A 97 9.48 -8.18 -0.17
CA GLY A 97 9.83 -9.39 0.56
C GLY A 97 9.83 -9.23 2.08
N THR A 98 9.05 -8.30 2.62
CA THR A 98 8.74 -8.22 4.06
C THR A 98 7.23 -8.31 4.29
N ARG A 99 6.83 -8.59 5.52
CA ARG A 99 5.44 -8.49 6.00
C ARG A 99 5.31 -7.36 6.99
N ILE A 100 4.14 -6.72 7.05
CA ILE A 100 3.84 -5.68 8.02
C ILE A 100 3.01 -6.30 9.15
N GLU A 101 3.43 -6.03 10.38
CA GLU A 101 2.66 -6.32 11.59
C GLU A 101 2.05 -5.00 12.09
N VAL A 102 0.74 -5.00 12.32
CA VAL A 102 -0.02 -3.87 12.87
C VAL A 102 -0.71 -4.35 14.13
N LYS A 103 -0.52 -3.63 15.23
CA LYS A 103 -1.19 -3.84 16.50
C LYS A 103 -2.09 -2.65 16.79
N LEU A 104 -3.36 -2.92 17.07
CA LEU A 104 -4.29 -1.91 17.58
C LEU A 104 -3.98 -1.67 19.06
N GLU A 105 -3.50 -0.49 19.42
CA GLU A 105 -3.20 -0.16 20.82
C GLU A 105 -4.45 0.34 21.53
N SER A 106 -5.18 1.28 20.93
CA SER A 106 -6.36 1.85 21.56
C SER A 106 -7.28 2.54 20.55
N LEU A 107 -8.56 2.59 20.92
CA LEU A 107 -9.61 3.41 20.33
C LEU A 107 -10.28 4.18 21.49
N THR A 108 -10.46 5.50 21.38
CA THR A 108 -11.05 6.30 22.48
C THR A 108 -12.50 5.96 22.75
N HIS A 109 -13.26 5.71 21.70
CA HIS A 109 -14.70 5.45 21.77
C HIS A 109 -15.05 4.36 20.80
N GLY A 110 -16.20 3.75 21.03
CA GLY A 110 -17.01 3.33 19.92
C GLY A 110 -18.12 2.37 20.29
N PHE A 111 -18.95 2.11 19.29
CA PHE A 111 -20.14 1.31 19.41
C PHE A 111 -19.83 -0.04 18.79
N ALA A 112 -19.78 -1.08 19.61
CA ALA A 112 -19.63 -2.47 19.18
C ALA A 112 -20.90 -2.92 18.41
N VAL A 113 -21.07 -2.39 17.20
CA VAL A 113 -22.15 -2.72 16.27
C VAL A 113 -21.58 -3.45 15.07
N ASP A 114 -22.39 -4.32 14.48
CA ASP A 114 -21.95 -5.05 13.30
C ASP A 114 -21.51 -4.09 12.19
N GLY A 115 -20.36 -4.39 11.60
CA GLY A 115 -19.74 -3.58 10.55
C GLY A 115 -19.16 -2.22 10.98
N CYS A 116 -19.15 -1.85 12.27
CA CYS A 116 -18.53 -0.62 12.75
C CYS A 116 -19.00 0.63 11.98
N THR A 117 -20.32 0.87 11.97
CA THR A 117 -20.96 1.80 11.03
C THR A 117 -20.96 3.28 11.46
N TYR A 118 -20.45 3.62 12.64
CA TYR A 118 -20.41 5.02 13.12
C TYR A 118 -18.99 5.59 13.10
N GLU A 119 -18.04 4.80 13.56
CA GLU A 119 -16.64 5.17 13.65
C GLU A 119 -15.81 3.91 13.80
N GLY A 120 -14.51 4.07 13.60
CA GLY A 120 -13.54 3.00 13.80
C GLY A 120 -12.38 3.10 12.83
N ILE A 121 -11.74 1.95 12.66
CA ILE A 121 -10.59 1.77 11.80
C ILE A 121 -10.78 0.54 10.92
N GLU A 122 -10.45 0.66 9.63
CA GLU A 122 -10.31 -0.46 8.70
C GLU A 122 -8.83 -0.72 8.40
N ILE A 123 -8.38 -1.94 8.64
CA ILE A 123 -7.00 -2.41 8.39
C ILE A 123 -7.03 -3.44 7.26
N LYS A 124 -6.43 -3.13 6.12
CA LYS A 124 -6.45 -3.99 4.93
C LYS A 124 -5.18 -4.86 4.88
N ALA A 125 -5.07 -5.79 5.83
CA ALA A 125 -3.94 -6.72 5.95
C ALA A 125 -4.10 -8.03 5.13
N ASN A 126 -5.23 -8.16 4.43
CA ASN A 126 -5.55 -9.32 3.61
C ASN A 126 -4.78 -9.33 2.27
N HIS A 127 -4.77 -10.46 1.56
CA HIS A 127 -4.00 -10.60 0.32
C HIS A 127 -4.48 -9.69 -0.84
N ASP A 128 -5.79 -9.48 -0.96
CA ASP A 128 -6.39 -8.62 -1.99
C ASP A 128 -6.96 -7.33 -1.39
N HIS A 129 -6.20 -6.24 -1.45
CA HIS A 129 -6.63 -4.95 -0.91
C HIS A 129 -7.91 -4.37 -1.55
N LYS A 130 -8.47 -4.98 -2.60
CA LYS A 130 -9.80 -4.60 -3.14
C LYS A 130 -10.96 -5.06 -2.25
N LEU A 131 -10.77 -6.11 -1.46
CA LEU A 131 -11.76 -6.58 -0.50
C LEU A 131 -11.79 -5.69 0.74
N THR A 132 -12.91 -5.67 1.47
CA THR A 132 -13.01 -4.98 2.77
C THR A 132 -11.99 -5.53 3.77
N GLY A 133 -11.34 -4.63 4.51
CA GLY A 133 -10.38 -5.00 5.55
C GLY A 133 -11.05 -5.41 6.86
N TYR A 134 -10.23 -5.69 7.86
CA TYR A 134 -10.66 -5.91 9.23
C TYR A 134 -11.11 -4.58 9.83
N ARG A 135 -12.30 -4.54 10.43
CA ARG A 135 -12.86 -3.33 11.06
C ARG A 135 -12.92 -3.49 12.57
N PHE A 136 -12.48 -2.47 13.29
CA PHE A 136 -12.51 -2.37 14.74
C PHE A 136 -13.09 -1.03 15.15
N CYS A 137 -13.89 -1.02 16.20
CA CYS A 137 -14.65 0.15 16.62
C CYS A 137 -15.04 0.11 18.10
N ALA A 138 -14.42 -0.75 18.89
CA ALA A 138 -14.69 -0.82 20.32
C ALA A 138 -13.35 -0.78 21.08
N PRO A 139 -13.28 -0.12 22.24
CA PRO A 139 -12.07 -0.13 23.07
C PRO A 139 -11.58 -1.55 23.40
N GLU A 140 -12.48 -2.51 23.49
CA GLU A 140 -12.20 -3.93 23.74
C GLU A 140 -11.44 -4.61 22.59
N ASP A 141 -11.41 -4.02 21.40
CA ASP A 141 -10.59 -4.48 20.26
C ASP A 141 -9.09 -4.18 20.46
N ALA A 142 -8.72 -3.44 21.50
CA ALA A 142 -7.32 -3.18 21.83
C ALA A 142 -6.53 -4.47 22.04
N GLY A 143 -5.30 -4.50 21.52
CA GLY A 143 -4.42 -5.66 21.55
C GLY A 143 -4.53 -6.58 20.32
N MET A 144 -5.49 -6.35 19.43
CA MET A 144 -5.57 -7.10 18.16
C MET A 144 -4.32 -6.89 17.31
N VAL A 145 -3.75 -7.99 16.81
CA VAL A 145 -2.55 -7.99 15.96
C VAL A 145 -2.88 -8.60 14.60
N LEU A 146 -2.60 -7.86 13.54
CA LEU A 146 -2.76 -8.30 12.16
C LEU A 146 -1.40 -8.33 11.46
N ARG A 147 -1.21 -9.34 10.61
CA ARG A 147 -0.02 -9.47 9.76
C ARG A 147 -0.44 -9.50 8.30
N SER A 148 0.24 -8.72 7.48
CA SER A 148 -0.05 -8.64 6.05
C SER A 148 0.16 -9.99 5.36
N GLN A 149 -0.80 -10.36 4.51
CA GLN A 149 -0.80 -11.63 3.79
C GLN A 149 -0.24 -11.45 2.38
N GLY A 150 1.06 -11.70 2.20
CA GLY A 150 1.70 -11.65 0.87
C GLY A 150 1.87 -10.24 0.29
N SER A 151 1.79 -9.21 1.13
CA SER A 151 1.94 -7.80 0.75
C SER A 151 2.90 -7.08 1.68
N ASN A 152 3.72 -6.19 1.13
CA ASN A 152 4.58 -5.25 1.85
C ASN A 152 3.92 -3.87 2.02
N LEU A 153 2.61 -3.78 1.81
CA LEU A 153 1.77 -2.58 1.92
C LEU A 153 0.50 -2.90 2.72
N VAL A 154 0.13 -2.06 3.68
CA VAL A 154 -1.11 -2.15 4.45
C VAL A 154 -1.83 -0.80 4.43
N PRO A 155 -2.92 -0.67 3.67
CA PRO A 155 -3.82 0.47 3.77
C PRO A 155 -4.56 0.48 5.11
N ILE A 156 -4.62 1.66 5.72
CA ILE A 156 -5.34 1.94 6.96
C ILE A 156 -6.32 3.08 6.69
N ILE A 157 -7.55 2.91 7.14
CA ILE A 157 -8.59 3.93 7.03
C ILE A 157 -9.18 4.17 8.41
N THR A 158 -8.92 5.31 9.01
CA THR A 158 -9.65 5.78 10.19
C THR A 158 -10.86 6.56 9.72
N TYR A 159 -11.99 6.41 10.40
CA TYR A 159 -13.21 7.06 10.00
C TYR A 159 -14.13 7.35 11.19
N THR A 160 -14.89 8.43 11.08
CA THR A 160 -15.97 8.78 12.01
C THR A 160 -17.01 9.60 11.28
N ARG A 161 -18.27 9.48 11.68
CA ARG A 161 -19.36 10.41 11.31
C ARG A 161 -20.03 11.02 12.54
N THR A 162 -19.45 10.87 13.73
CA THR A 162 -20.08 11.27 15.00
C THR A 162 -19.09 11.99 15.92
N ALA A 163 -18.33 11.22 16.70
CA ALA A 163 -17.45 11.73 17.73
C ALA A 163 -16.07 12.08 17.17
N ARG A 164 -15.38 12.93 17.93
CA ARG A 164 -13.93 13.05 17.84
C ARG A 164 -13.32 11.75 18.34
N THR A 165 -12.62 11.05 17.47
CA THR A 165 -12.14 9.69 17.70
C THR A 165 -10.65 9.62 17.49
N GLU A 166 -9.96 9.14 18.52
CA GLU A 166 -8.55 8.84 18.51
C GLU A 166 -8.33 7.35 18.29
N THR A 167 -7.44 7.04 17.35
CA THR A 167 -6.94 5.70 17.08
C THR A 167 -5.43 5.68 17.27
N VAL A 168 -4.93 4.70 18.01
CA VAL A 168 -3.50 4.46 18.18
C VAL A 168 -3.15 3.07 17.67
N LEU A 169 -2.19 3.01 16.74
CA LEU A 169 -1.62 1.78 16.23
C LEU A 169 -0.13 1.73 16.53
N GLN A 170 0.37 0.53 16.78
CA GLN A 170 1.79 0.22 16.60
C GLN A 170 1.97 -0.58 15.32
N TYR A 171 3.04 -0.30 14.59
CA TYR A 171 3.35 -1.02 13.36
C TYR A 171 4.85 -1.20 13.19
N ARG A 172 5.23 -2.28 12.51
CA ARG A 172 6.60 -2.57 12.07
C ARG A 172 6.54 -3.49 10.86
N TYR A 173 7.67 -3.70 10.19
CA TYR A 173 7.83 -4.82 9.28
C TYR A 173 8.67 -5.94 9.89
N LEU A 174 8.42 -7.14 9.39
CA LEU A 174 9.11 -8.37 9.71
C LEU A 174 9.76 -8.88 8.43
N ASN A 175 11.01 -9.32 8.53
CA ASN A 175 11.66 -10.06 7.46
C ASN A 175 10.97 -11.42 7.28
N HIS A 176 10.95 -11.90 6.04
CA HIS A 176 10.44 -13.23 5.72
C HIS A 176 11.32 -14.35 6.25
#